data_AF-A0A6B1GAU1-F1
#
_entry.id   AF-A0A6B1GAU1-F1
#
_cell.length_a   1.000
_cell.length_b   1.000
_cell.length_c   1.000
_cell.angle_alpha   90.00
_cell.angle_beta   90.00
_cell.angle_gamma   90.00
#
_symmetry.space_group_name_H-M   'P 1'
#
loop_
_entity.id
_entity.type
_entity.pdbx_description
1 polymer ?
#
loop_
_entity_poly.entity_id
_entity_poly.type
_entity_poly.pdbx_seq_one_letter_code
_entity_poly.pdbx_strand_id
1 'polypeptide(L)'
;MLPEWLDADRLSIALVGGIAALAVAAFVALRLIRRLVLAVLISAVLVGGAAVLAVQWSGLRDCQETCSCEVFGRPVQVPQNPLCGPDRIDPSRIDVDIDIDTG
;
A
#
# COMPACT_ATOMS: atom_id res chain seq x y z
N MET A 1 25.58 9.57 -62.85
CA MET A 1 24.18 9.27 -63.22
C MET A 1 23.61 8.48 -62.05
N LEU A 2 22.74 9.09 -61.24
CA LEU A 2 22.07 8.35 -60.15
C LEU A 2 21.03 7.42 -60.78
N PRO A 3 20.84 6.21 -60.27
CA PRO A 3 19.92 5.25 -60.86
C PRO A 3 18.47 5.68 -60.65
N GLU A 4 17.61 5.34 -61.62
CA GLU A 4 16.20 5.74 -61.74
C GLU A 4 15.30 5.32 -60.55
N TRP A 5 15.75 4.37 -59.72
CA TRP A 5 15.08 4.00 -58.47
C TRP A 5 15.39 4.96 -57.31
N LEU A 6 16.36 5.87 -57.49
CA LEU A 6 16.84 6.85 -56.52
C LEU A 6 16.48 8.28 -56.98
N ASP A 7 15.24 8.45 -57.46
CA ASP A 7 14.66 9.76 -57.75
C ASP A 7 14.58 10.60 -56.47
N ALA A 8 15.01 11.85 -56.55
CA ALA A 8 15.02 12.78 -55.41
C ALA A 8 13.62 12.98 -54.80
N ASP A 9 12.56 12.91 -55.61
CA ASP A 9 11.17 13.00 -55.16
C ASP A 9 10.73 11.79 -54.33
N ARG A 10 11.18 10.58 -54.68
CA ARG A 10 10.86 9.37 -53.90
C ARG A 10 11.58 9.39 -52.56
N LEU A 11 12.83 9.86 -52.56
CA LEU A 11 13.65 9.95 -51.36
C LEU A 11 13.11 10.98 -50.37
N SER A 12 12.66 12.14 -50.84
CA SER A 12 12.08 13.18 -49.99
C SER A 12 10.79 12.72 -49.32
N ILE A 13 9.90 12.06 -50.07
CA ILE A 13 8.64 11.50 -49.54
C ILE A 13 8.94 10.41 -48.50
N ALA A 14 9.88 9.50 -48.78
CA ALA A 14 10.28 8.46 -47.85
C ALA A 14 10.89 9.05 -46.57
N LEU A 15 11.69 10.11 -46.70
CA LEU A 15 12.30 10.79 -45.56
C LEU A 15 11.24 11.47 -44.68
N VAL A 16 10.31 12.21 -45.28
CA VAL A 16 9.20 12.85 -44.57
C VAL A 16 8.31 11.80 -43.89
N GLY A 17 8.01 10.71 -44.59
CA GLY A 17 7.26 9.58 -44.04
C GLY A 17 7.96 8.92 -42.85
N GLY A 18 9.28 8.72 -42.96
CA GLY A 18 10.11 8.18 -41.88
C GLY A 18 10.14 9.08 -40.65
N ILE A 19 10.33 10.39 -40.84
CA ILE A 19 10.30 11.37 -39.75
C ILE A 19 8.93 11.40 -39.08
N ALA A 20 7.85 11.39 -39.87
CA ALA A 20 6.49 11.35 -39.34
C ALA A 20 6.23 10.08 -38.53
N ALA A 21 6.64 8.92 -39.04
CA ALA A 21 6.51 7.64 -38.34
C ALA A 21 7.28 7.63 -37.01
N LEU A 22 8.53 8.13 -37.01
CA LEU A 22 9.35 8.29 -35.80
C LEU A 22 8.69 9.23 -34.78
N ALA A 23 8.16 10.36 -35.24
CA ALA A 23 7.46 11.32 -34.38
C ALA A 23 6.22 10.70 -33.72
N VAL A 24 5.43 9.94 -34.48
CA VAL A 24 4.26 9.22 -33.96
C VAL A 24 4.68 8.14 -32.96
N ALA A 25 5.70 7.35 -33.28
CA ALA A 25 6.22 6.32 -32.37
C ALA A 25 6.72 6.93 -31.06
N ALA A 26 7.49 8.01 -31.12
CA ALA A 26 7.97 8.74 -29.96
C ALA A 26 6.81 9.32 -29.13
N PHE A 27 5.79 9.89 -29.77
CA PHE A 27 4.62 10.42 -29.10
C PHE A 27 3.83 9.33 -28.37
N VAL A 28 3.62 8.17 -29.00
CA VAL A 28 2.96 7.02 -28.39
C VAL A 28 3.78 6.49 -27.21
N ALA A 29 5.09 6.34 -27.36
CA ALA A 29 5.98 5.92 -26.27
C ALA A 29 5.91 6.87 -25.07
N LEU A 30 6.01 8.18 -25.30
CA LEU A 30 5.88 9.20 -24.25
C LEU A 30 4.52 9.14 -23.57
N ARG A 31 3.43 8.95 -24.33
CA ARG A 31 2.08 8.82 -23.78
C ARG A 31 1.93 7.58 -22.92
N LEU A 32 2.49 6.45 -23.35
CA LEU A 32 2.49 5.20 -22.59
C LEU A 32 3.30 5.34 -21.30
N ILE A 33 4.51 5.90 -21.38
CA ILE A 33 5.36 6.14 -20.20
C ILE A 33 4.62 7.04 -19.22
N ARG A 34 4.05 8.17 -19.67
CA ARG A 34 3.28 9.06 -18.79
C ARG A 34 2.13 8.34 -18.09
N ARG A 35 1.38 7.51 -18.83
CA ARG A 35 0.26 6.75 -18.27
C ARG A 35 0.73 5.72 -17.25
N LEU A 36 1.82 5.00 -17.55
CA LEU A 36 2.41 4.00 -16.66
C LEU A 36 3.00 4.65 -15.41
N VAL A 37 3.76 5.72 -15.55
CA VAL A 37 4.36 6.47 -14.44
C VAL A 37 3.26 6.99 -13.50
N LEU A 38 2.19 7.57 -14.03
CA LEU A 38 1.06 8.01 -13.20
C LEU A 38 0.39 6.85 -12.48
N ALA A 39 0.13 5.74 -13.18
CA ALA A 39 -0.48 4.57 -12.57
C ALA A 39 0.39 3.97 -11.46
N VAL A 40 1.70 3.87 -11.68
CA VAL A 40 2.67 3.36 -10.71
C VAL A 40 2.84 4.32 -9.53
N LEU A 41 2.88 5.64 -9.77
CA LEU A 41 2.93 6.63 -8.70
C LEU A 41 1.70 6.53 -7.80
N ILE A 42 0.50 6.49 -8.41
CA ILE A 42 -0.75 6.39 -7.66
C ILE A 42 -0.79 5.09 -6.85
N SER A 43 -0.42 3.95 -7.47
CA SER A 43 -0.40 2.67 -6.76
C SER A 43 0.66 2.64 -5.66
N ALA A 44 1.85 3.21 -5.89
CA ALA A 44 2.90 3.31 -4.89
C ALA A 44 2.48 4.17 -3.69
N VAL A 45 1.77 5.28 -3.94
CA VAL A 45 1.24 6.15 -2.87
C VAL A 45 0.17 5.40 -2.06
N LEU A 46 -0.75 4.69 -2.72
CA LEU A 46 -1.78 3.90 -2.06
C LEU A 46 -1.19 2.77 -1.23
N VAL A 47 -0.30 1.95 -1.83
CA VAL A 47 0.34 0.81 -1.17
C VAL A 47 1.28 1.27 -0.07
N GLY A 48 2.08 2.31 -0.33
CA GLY A 48 2.96 2.91 0.68
C GLY A 48 2.18 3.50 1.85
N GLY A 49 1.09 4.23 1.57
CA GLY A 49 0.19 4.75 2.60
C GLY A 49 -0.48 3.64 3.42
N ALA A 50 -0.97 2.59 2.77
CA ALA A 50 -1.53 1.42 3.44
C ALA A 50 -0.49 0.69 4.30
N ALA A 51 0.75 0.56 3.83
CA ALA A 51 1.84 -0.03 4.61
C ALA A 51 2.14 0.80 5.86
N VAL A 52 2.24 2.13 5.75
CA VAL A 52 2.44 3.03 6.89
C VAL A 52 1.32 2.90 7.92
N LEU A 53 0.06 2.81 7.47
CA LEU A 53 -1.10 2.57 8.34
C LEU A 53 -1.05 1.18 8.98
N ALA A 54 -0.57 0.16 8.27
CA ALA A 54 -0.43 -1.19 8.80
C ALA A 54 0.62 -1.27 9.93
N VAL A 55 1.73 -0.53 9.82
CA VAL A 55 2.71 -0.42 10.92
C VAL A 55 2.12 0.30 12.14
N GLN A 56 1.23 1.27 11.92
CA GLN A 56 0.48 1.90 13.01
C GLN A 56 -0.54 0.94 13.63
N TRP A 57 -1.14 0.05 12.83
CA TRP A 57 -2.12 -0.95 13.30
C TRP A 57 -1.51 -2.13 14.05
N SER A 58 -0.29 -2.57 13.70
CA SER A 58 0.41 -3.62 14.46
C SER A 58 0.70 -3.16 15.89
N GLY A 59 1.06 -1.89 16.08
CA GLY A 59 1.22 -1.30 17.41
C GLY A 59 -0.06 -1.26 18.24
N LEU A 60 -1.24 -1.17 17.60
CA LEU A 60 -2.54 -1.26 18.29
C LEU A 60 -2.95 -2.71 18.62
N ARG A 61 -2.51 -3.70 17.83
CA ARG A 61 -2.79 -5.13 18.07
C ARG A 61 -2.00 -5.69 19.26
N ASP A 62 -0.69 -5.40 19.34
CA ASP A 62 0.14 -5.81 20.49
C ASP A 62 -0.32 -5.14 21.80
N CYS A 63 -0.91 -3.95 21.66
CA CYS A 63 -1.49 -3.16 22.74
C CYS A 63 -2.72 -3.79 23.40
N GLN A 64 -3.55 -4.51 22.63
CA GLN A 64 -4.70 -5.24 23.16
C GLN A 64 -4.28 -6.48 23.96
N GLU A 65 -3.12 -7.07 23.65
CA GLU A 65 -2.62 -8.26 24.35
C GLU A 65 -1.87 -7.94 25.65
N THR A 66 -1.23 -6.77 25.74
CA THR A 66 -0.34 -6.43 26.88
C THR A 66 -0.89 -5.35 27.82
N CYS A 67 -2.05 -4.75 27.53
CA CYS A 67 -2.70 -3.71 28.35
C CYS A 67 -1.82 -2.51 28.72
N SER A 68 -0.71 -2.29 28.03
CA SER A 68 0.20 -1.15 28.23
C SER A 68 0.43 -0.46 26.88
N CYS A 69 -0.27 0.65 26.66
CA CYS A 69 -0.26 1.36 25.39
C CYS A 69 0.36 2.75 25.47
N GLU A 70 1.53 2.89 24.87
CA GLU A 70 2.10 4.19 24.51
C GLU A 70 1.73 4.51 23.06
N VAL A 71 0.69 5.34 22.87
CA VAL A 71 0.33 5.84 21.55
C VAL A 71 1.07 7.15 21.35
N PHE A 72 2.05 7.17 20.43
CA PHE A 72 2.92 8.33 20.17
C PHE A 72 3.69 8.85 21.40
N GLY A 73 4.20 7.96 22.26
CA GLY A 73 4.97 8.35 23.45
C GLY A 73 4.15 9.11 24.51
N ARG A 74 2.82 9.03 24.43
CA ARG A 74 1.91 9.47 25.49
C ARG A 74 1.08 8.30 25.99
N PRO A 75 1.02 8.07 27.32
CA PRO A 75 0.13 7.07 27.89
C PRO A 75 -1.31 7.52 27.69
N VAL A 76 -2.06 6.81 26.88
CA VAL A 76 -3.50 7.06 26.68
C VAL A 76 -4.29 5.97 27.39
N GLN A 77 -5.17 6.38 28.31
CA GLN A 77 -6.09 5.47 28.98
C GLN A 77 -7.16 5.06 27.95
N VAL A 78 -7.17 3.77 27.59
CA VAL A 78 -8.23 3.20 26.75
C VAL A 78 -9.46 2.98 27.64
N PRO A 79 -10.56 3.73 27.46
CA PRO A 79 -11.76 3.49 28.25
C PRO A 79 -12.46 2.23 27.72
N GLN A 80 -12.59 1.24 28.61
CA GLN A 80 -13.43 0.04 28.48
C GLN A 80 -12.97 -1.03 27.46
N ASN A 81 -11.81 -1.65 27.72
CA ASN A 81 -11.52 -3.00 27.22
C ASN A 81 -11.81 -4.04 28.34
N PRO A 82 -12.74 -5.01 28.15
CA PRO A 82 -13.02 -6.04 29.16
C PRO A 82 -11.82 -6.95 29.49
N LEU A 83 -10.77 -6.96 28.66
CA LEU A 83 -9.53 -7.69 28.91
C LEU A 83 -8.52 -6.93 29.80
N CYS A 84 -8.67 -5.61 29.95
CA CYS A 84 -7.74 -4.75 30.68
C CYS A 84 -8.40 -3.99 31.85
N GLY A 85 -9.61 -4.40 32.25
CA GLY A 85 -10.32 -3.87 33.41
C GLY A 85 -9.89 -4.55 34.73
N PRO A 86 -10.23 -3.95 35.88
CA PRO A 86 -9.96 -4.53 37.20
C PRO A 86 -10.68 -5.86 37.47
N ASP A 87 -11.66 -6.26 36.63
CA ASP A 87 -12.35 -7.55 36.65
C ASP A 87 -11.57 -8.66 35.91
N ARG A 88 -10.23 -8.69 36.05
CA ARG A 88 -9.46 -9.85 35.58
C ARG A 88 -9.87 -11.04 36.43
N ILE A 89 -10.68 -11.93 35.86
CA ILE A 89 -10.89 -13.28 36.39
C ILE A 89 -9.53 -13.95 36.34
N ASP A 90 -8.84 -13.94 37.47
CA ASP A 90 -7.60 -14.67 37.69
C ASP A 90 -7.95 -16.15 37.89
N PRO A 91 -7.65 -17.04 36.92
CA PRO A 91 -7.95 -18.47 37.07
C PRO A 91 -7.16 -19.12 38.21
N SER A 92 -6.13 -18.46 38.75
CA SER A 92 -5.39 -18.91 39.94
C SER A 92 -6.10 -18.59 41.26
N ARG A 93 -7.20 -17.83 41.24
CA ARG A 93 -8.00 -17.46 42.44
C ARG A 93 -9.31 -18.24 42.57
N ILE A 94 -9.60 -19.12 41.61
CA ILE A 94 -10.79 -19.96 41.65
C ILE A 94 -10.48 -21.19 42.53
N ASP A 95 -10.38 -20.97 43.84
CA ASP A 95 -10.60 -22.05 44.81
C ASP A 95 -12.12 -22.30 44.82
N VAL A 96 -12.57 -23.28 44.03
CA VAL A 96 -13.96 -23.73 44.06
C VAL A 96 -14.16 -24.50 45.37
N ASP A 97 -14.63 -23.83 46.42
CA ASP A 97 -15.25 -24.49 47.56
C ASP A 97 -16.61 -25.04 47.08
N ILE A 98 -16.62 -26.31 46.65
CA ILE A 98 -17.85 -27.05 46.40
C ILE A 98 -18.32 -27.56 47.76
N ASP A 99 -19.15 -26.77 48.44
CA ASP A 99 -19.90 -27.26 49.58
C ASP A 99 -21.06 -28.12 49.04
N ILE A 100 -20.93 -29.44 49.20
CA ILE A 100 -21.96 -30.42 48.86
C ILE A 100 -22.90 -30.50 50.06
N ASP A 101 -23.99 -29.73 50.04
CA ASP A 101 -25.03 -29.81 51.06
C ASP A 101 -25.77 -31.15 50.93
N THR A 102 -25.58 -32.02 51.92
CA THR A 102 -26.29 -33.29 52.08
C THR A 102 -27.17 -33.16 53.32
N GLY A 103 -28.43 -32.77 53.12
CA GLY A 103 -29.43 -32.63 54.17
C GLY A 103 -30.83 -32.94 53.67
#